data_AF-A0A7S0Q4M6-F1
#
_entry.id   AF-A0A7S0Q4M6-F1
#
_cell.length_a   1.000
_cell.length_b   1.000
_cell.length_c   1.000
_cell.angle_alpha   90.00
_cell.angle_beta   90.00
_cell.angle_gamma   90.00
#
_symmetry.space_group_name_H-M   'P 1'
#
loop_
_entity.id
_entity.type
_entity.pdbx_description
1 polymer ?
#
loop_
_entity_poly.entity_id
_entity_poly.type
_entity_poly.pdbx_seq_one_letter_code
_entity_poly.pdbx_strand_id
1 'polypeptide(L)'
;LAAQQHAFKLGGRKLPSQWRAVMGPGRNKRSIARLQTSKPYLEWVCAYDAWVRAVVVPAVGESIYYQRPPTLRIAMPAYAPTIAMHRDADYHGHHPAEINFWSPLTRVADSSALWLESAPEAADFAPRPLDVGQCMRFNGYLCRHFTKPNATSSTRVSFDLRCIPASAIRHADQPPLMIGDYPCEFMPFAQAPPVVAPCPSTCNAGDLREPGLAEAPPESSE
;
A
#
# COMPACT_ATOMS: atom_id res chain seq x y z
N LEU A 1 -3.79 16.70 -12.21
CA LEU A 1 -5.21 16.97 -12.52
C LEU A 1 -5.83 15.87 -13.39
N ALA A 2 -5.13 15.49 -14.46
CA ALA A 2 -5.56 14.43 -15.37
C ALA A 2 -5.82 13.10 -14.65
N ALA A 3 -4.91 12.59 -13.81
CA ALA A 3 -5.02 11.24 -13.23
C ALA A 3 -6.26 10.98 -12.35
N GLN A 4 -6.67 11.94 -11.49
CA GLN A 4 -7.84 11.75 -10.61
C GLN A 4 -9.17 12.01 -11.34
N GLN A 5 -9.23 13.00 -12.24
CA GLN A 5 -10.38 13.15 -13.15
C GLN A 5 -10.52 11.93 -14.07
N HIS A 6 -9.39 11.37 -14.49
CA HIS A 6 -9.32 10.15 -15.27
C HIS A 6 -9.89 8.97 -14.50
N ALA A 7 -9.56 8.77 -13.22
CA ALA A 7 -10.13 7.66 -12.44
C ALA A 7 -11.67 7.68 -12.35
N PHE A 8 -12.29 8.85 -12.12
CA PHE A 8 -13.76 8.96 -12.13
C PHE A 8 -14.35 8.73 -13.53
N LYS A 9 -13.73 9.31 -14.56
CA LYS A 9 -14.14 9.12 -15.97
C LYS A 9 -14.05 7.66 -16.39
N LEU A 10 -12.96 6.97 -16.03
CA LEU A 10 -12.75 5.55 -16.25
C LEU A 10 -13.74 4.67 -15.49
N GLY A 11 -14.32 5.17 -14.40
CA GLY A 11 -15.42 4.53 -13.69
C GLY A 11 -16.81 4.82 -14.25
N GLY A 12 -16.94 5.63 -15.32
CA GLY A 12 -18.22 6.13 -15.79
C GLY A 12 -18.94 7.05 -14.79
N ARG A 13 -18.20 7.60 -13.82
CA ARG A 13 -18.75 8.42 -12.72
C ARG A 13 -18.47 9.89 -12.95
N LYS A 14 -19.43 10.74 -12.61
CA LYS A 14 -19.18 12.19 -12.54
C LYS A 14 -18.31 12.48 -11.32
N LEU A 15 -17.31 13.34 -11.50
CA LEU A 15 -16.53 13.85 -10.38
C LEU A 15 -17.45 14.63 -9.44
N PRO A 16 -17.50 14.31 -8.13
CA PRO A 16 -18.36 15.04 -7.20
C PRO A 16 -17.98 16.52 -7.12
N SER A 17 -18.96 17.41 -6.98
CA SER A 17 -18.76 18.87 -7.01
C SER A 17 -17.77 19.35 -5.94
N GLN A 18 -17.83 18.78 -4.75
CA GLN A 18 -16.89 19.05 -3.64
C GLN A 18 -15.42 18.82 -4.01
N TRP A 19 -15.13 17.89 -4.92
CA TRP A 19 -13.76 17.63 -5.38
C TRP A 19 -13.23 18.68 -6.36
N ARG A 20 -14.11 19.46 -7.00
CA ARG A 20 -13.70 20.54 -7.91
C ARG A 20 -12.94 21.65 -7.19
N ALA A 21 -13.27 21.89 -5.91
CA ALA A 21 -12.60 22.89 -5.08
C ALA A 21 -11.17 22.48 -4.69
N VAL A 22 -10.93 21.17 -4.56
CA VAL A 22 -9.65 20.59 -4.13
C VAL A 22 -8.76 20.23 -5.33
N MET A 23 -9.37 19.92 -6.47
CA MET A 23 -8.66 19.61 -7.72
C MET A 23 -8.43 20.89 -8.56
N GLY A 24 -7.17 21.21 -8.85
CA GLY A 24 -6.77 22.26 -9.80
C GLY A 24 -5.26 22.33 -10.00
N PRO A 25 -4.77 23.06 -11.00
CA PRO A 25 -3.34 23.36 -11.14
C PRO A 25 -2.78 23.91 -9.81
N GLY A 26 -1.69 23.34 -9.30
CA GLY A 26 -1.09 23.72 -8.01
C GLY A 26 -1.87 23.34 -6.73
N ARG A 27 -3.20 23.16 -6.79
CA ARG A 27 -4.03 22.77 -5.63
C ARG A 27 -3.77 21.34 -5.15
N ASN A 28 -3.42 20.43 -6.07
CA ASN A 28 -3.04 19.07 -5.72
C ASN A 28 -1.76 19.04 -4.86
N LYS A 29 -0.74 19.83 -5.22
CA LYS A 29 0.52 19.91 -4.46
C LYS A 29 0.27 20.42 -3.03
N ARG A 30 -0.57 21.46 -2.87
CA ARG A 30 -0.97 21.95 -1.54
C ARG A 30 -1.78 20.92 -0.74
N SER A 31 -2.68 20.20 -1.40
CA SER A 31 -3.50 19.17 -0.73
C SER A 31 -2.66 17.98 -0.26
N ILE A 32 -1.70 17.55 -1.09
CA ILE A 32 -0.72 16.52 -0.73
C ILE A 32 0.17 17.02 0.41
N ALA A 33 0.71 18.24 0.33
CA ALA A 33 1.53 18.79 1.42
C ALA A 33 0.75 18.87 2.74
N ARG A 34 -0.52 19.30 2.71
CA ARG A 34 -1.40 19.33 3.88
C ARG A 34 -1.71 17.93 4.41
N LEU A 35 -1.91 16.95 3.53
CA LEU A 35 -2.07 15.55 3.93
C LEU A 35 -0.79 15.07 4.62
N GLN A 36 0.37 15.32 4.03
CA GLN A 36 1.66 14.86 4.54
C GLN A 36 2.07 15.46 5.88
N THR A 37 1.53 16.63 6.23
CA THR A 37 1.72 17.24 7.55
C THR A 37 0.56 16.98 8.53
N SER A 38 -0.49 16.27 8.09
CA SER A 38 -1.63 15.96 8.97
C SER A 38 -1.28 14.86 9.96
N LYS A 39 -1.84 14.96 11.17
CA LYS A 39 -1.68 13.94 12.23
C LYS A 39 -1.99 12.52 11.74
N PRO A 40 -3.12 12.24 11.04
CA PRO A 40 -3.41 10.87 10.58
C PRO A 40 -2.38 10.32 9.60
N TYR A 41 -1.82 11.16 8.73
CA TYR A 41 -0.78 10.72 7.80
C TYR A 41 0.52 10.40 8.54
N LEU A 42 0.93 11.24 9.49
CA LEU A 42 2.12 10.99 10.30
C LEU A 42 1.96 9.71 11.14
N GLU A 43 0.78 9.48 11.72
CA GLU A 43 0.44 8.23 12.42
C GLU A 43 0.52 7.02 11.48
N TRP A 44 0.03 7.14 10.24
CA TRP A 44 0.15 6.09 9.23
C TRP A 44 1.61 5.80 8.84
N VAL A 45 2.44 6.83 8.65
CA VAL A 45 3.87 6.63 8.37
C VAL A 45 4.58 5.96 9.55
N CYS A 46 4.29 6.34 10.79
CA CYS A 46 4.85 5.68 11.97
C CYS A 46 4.42 4.20 12.06
N ALA A 47 3.15 3.90 11.79
CA ALA A 47 2.64 2.53 11.76
C ALA A 47 3.28 1.70 10.63
N TYR A 48 3.52 2.34 9.48
CA TYR A 48 4.27 1.75 8.37
C TYR A 48 5.70 1.41 8.76
N ASP A 49 6.43 2.33 9.39
CA ASP A 49 7.82 2.09 9.82
C ASP A 49 7.89 0.93 10.84
N ALA A 50 6.92 0.87 11.76
CA ALA A 50 6.80 -0.22 12.72
C ALA A 50 6.51 -1.57 12.03
N TRP A 51 5.64 -1.58 11.02
CA TRP A 51 5.35 -2.77 10.23
C TRP A 51 6.55 -3.22 9.39
N VAL A 52 7.29 -2.30 8.76
CA VAL A 52 8.54 -2.61 8.05
C VAL A 52 9.54 -3.28 8.99
N ARG A 53 9.73 -2.72 10.19
CA ARG A 53 10.61 -3.29 11.21
C ARG A 53 10.17 -4.68 11.66
N ALA A 54 8.88 -4.90 11.86
CA ALA A 54 8.35 -6.14 12.43
C ALA A 54 8.15 -7.27 11.41
N VAL A 55 7.92 -6.92 10.13
CA VAL A 55 7.53 -7.88 9.09
C VAL A 55 8.54 -7.93 7.95
N VAL A 56 8.88 -6.78 7.36
CA VAL A 56 9.70 -6.71 6.14
C VAL A 56 11.16 -7.06 6.45
N VAL A 57 11.74 -6.43 7.47
CA VAL A 57 13.15 -6.64 7.85
C VAL A 57 13.43 -8.11 8.22
N PRO A 58 12.62 -8.78 9.08
CA PRO A 58 12.76 -10.21 9.31
C PRO A 58 12.56 -11.08 8.06
N ALA A 59 11.64 -10.71 7.17
CA ALA A 59 11.40 -11.45 5.93
C ALA A 59 12.55 -11.33 4.92
N VAL A 60 13.34 -10.25 4.98
CA VAL A 60 14.59 -10.11 4.20
C VAL A 60 15.76 -10.81 4.90
N GLY A 61 15.80 -10.76 6.24
CA GLY A 61 16.81 -11.45 7.05
C GLY A 61 18.08 -10.64 7.32
N GLU A 62 18.10 -9.36 6.93
CA GLU A 62 19.21 -8.44 7.16
C GLU A 62 18.74 -6.98 7.14
N SER A 63 19.66 -6.04 7.33
CA SER A 63 19.34 -4.61 7.30
C SER A 63 18.95 -4.22 5.88
N ILE A 64 18.09 -3.21 5.71
CA ILE A 64 17.59 -2.82 4.40
C ILE A 64 17.65 -1.31 4.19
N TYR A 65 17.75 -0.90 2.94
CA TYR A 65 17.27 0.40 2.48
C TYR A 65 15.85 0.20 1.95
N TYR A 66 14.88 0.98 2.39
CA TYR A 66 13.47 0.79 2.01
C TYR A 66 12.85 2.11 1.60
N GLN A 67 11.93 2.02 0.65
CA GLN A 67 11.14 3.14 0.17
C GLN A 67 10.33 3.74 1.33
N ARG A 68 10.48 5.04 1.57
CA ARG A 68 9.72 5.77 2.60
C ARG A 68 9.38 7.19 2.13
N PRO A 69 8.08 7.57 2.10
CA PRO A 69 6.89 6.77 2.46
C PRO A 69 6.56 5.69 1.41
N PRO A 70 5.71 4.70 1.73
CA PRO A 70 5.29 3.70 0.75
C PRO A 70 4.34 4.33 -0.28
N THR A 71 4.16 3.66 -1.41
CA THR A 71 3.20 4.11 -2.42
C THR A 71 1.81 3.64 -2.07
N LEU A 72 0.90 4.57 -1.75
CA LEU A 72 -0.53 4.27 -1.60
C LEU A 72 -1.19 4.15 -2.98
N ARG A 73 -1.96 3.07 -3.19
CA ARG A 73 -2.67 2.77 -4.43
C ARG A 73 -4.17 2.67 -4.15
N ILE A 74 -4.95 3.39 -4.95
CA ILE A 74 -6.42 3.40 -4.87
C ILE A 74 -6.97 2.99 -6.24
N ALA A 75 -7.62 1.82 -6.30
CA ALA A 75 -8.24 1.30 -7.52
C ALA A 75 -9.75 1.21 -7.34
N MET A 76 -10.47 2.25 -7.78
CA MET A 76 -11.93 2.27 -7.79
C MET A 76 -12.49 1.30 -8.85
N PRO A 77 -13.77 0.89 -8.75
CA PRO A 77 -14.47 0.22 -9.83
C PRO A 77 -14.38 1.03 -11.13
N ALA A 78 -13.77 0.45 -12.16
CA ALA A 78 -13.46 1.15 -13.41
C ALA A 78 -13.26 0.21 -14.60
N TYR A 79 -13.46 0.74 -15.81
CA TYR A 79 -13.27 0.04 -17.08
C TYR A 79 -11.80 -0.05 -17.54
N ALA A 80 -10.88 0.63 -16.84
CA ALA A 80 -9.47 0.62 -17.17
C ALA A 80 -8.61 0.21 -15.97
N PRO A 81 -7.45 -0.43 -16.24
CA PRO A 81 -6.52 -0.80 -15.19
C PRO A 81 -5.81 0.43 -14.61
N THR A 82 -5.28 0.29 -13.39
CA THR A 82 -4.50 1.36 -12.74
C THR A 82 -3.05 1.43 -13.20
N ILE A 83 -2.52 0.32 -13.73
CA ILE A 83 -1.16 0.22 -14.25
C ILE A 83 -1.12 -0.86 -15.35
N ALA A 84 -0.36 -0.57 -16.41
CA ALA A 84 -0.08 -1.51 -17.49
C ALA A 84 0.91 -2.58 -17.05
N MET A 85 1.07 -3.63 -17.86
CA MET A 85 2.06 -4.66 -17.63
C MET A 85 3.48 -4.13 -17.82
N HIS A 86 4.33 -4.37 -16.84
CA HIS A 86 5.72 -3.97 -16.80
C HIS A 86 6.47 -4.84 -15.80
N ARG A 87 7.79 -4.75 -15.82
CA ARG A 87 8.67 -5.07 -14.69
C ARG A 87 9.37 -3.79 -14.25
N ASP A 88 9.76 -3.69 -12.99
CA ASP A 88 10.39 -2.46 -12.48
C ASP A 88 11.73 -2.16 -13.19
N ALA A 89 12.43 -3.19 -13.69
CA ALA A 89 13.65 -3.04 -14.50
C ALA A 89 13.45 -2.29 -15.84
N ASP A 90 12.21 -2.13 -16.30
CA ASP A 90 11.90 -1.33 -17.50
C ASP A 90 11.99 0.18 -17.23
N TYR A 91 12.08 0.59 -15.95
CA TYR A 91 12.21 1.98 -15.52
C TYR A 91 13.63 2.29 -15.00
N HIS A 92 14.06 3.54 -15.19
CA HIS A 92 15.36 4.00 -14.69
C HIS A 92 15.38 4.09 -13.16
N GLY A 93 16.58 3.96 -12.57
CA GLY A 93 16.79 4.15 -11.13
C GLY A 93 16.43 2.95 -10.25
N HIS A 94 15.93 1.86 -10.84
CA HIS A 94 15.69 0.62 -10.12
C HIS A 94 16.94 -0.24 -10.00
N HIS A 95 17.16 -0.82 -8.83
CA HIS A 95 18.29 -1.66 -8.48
C HIS A 95 17.94 -3.17 -8.62
N PRO A 96 18.81 -4.01 -9.20
CA PRO A 96 18.52 -5.44 -9.42
C PRO A 96 18.24 -6.26 -8.15
N ALA A 97 18.71 -5.79 -6.99
CA ALA A 97 18.46 -6.43 -5.70
C ALA A 97 17.19 -5.92 -5.00
N GLU A 98 16.33 -5.19 -5.70
CA GLU A 98 15.04 -4.77 -5.16
C GLU A 98 14.12 -5.96 -4.87
N ILE A 99 13.49 -5.89 -3.71
CA ILE A 99 12.46 -6.81 -3.25
C ILE A 99 11.19 -5.97 -3.07
N ASN A 100 10.11 -6.39 -3.73
CA ASN A 100 8.82 -5.72 -3.63
C ASN A 100 7.97 -6.37 -2.55
N PHE A 101 7.30 -5.53 -1.76
CA PHE A 101 6.25 -5.95 -0.85
C PHE A 101 4.96 -5.21 -1.21
N TRP A 102 3.86 -5.96 -1.28
CA TRP A 102 2.53 -5.42 -1.55
C TRP A 102 1.55 -5.90 -0.49
N SER A 103 0.81 -4.95 0.10
CA SER A 103 -0.17 -5.22 1.15
C SER A 103 -1.48 -4.49 0.85
N PRO A 104 -2.60 -5.20 0.74
CA PRO A 104 -3.90 -4.57 0.63
C PRO A 104 -4.44 -4.13 2.00
N LEU A 105 -5.21 -3.05 2.00
CA LEU A 105 -5.99 -2.53 3.13
C LEU A 105 -7.50 -2.83 2.99
N THR A 106 -7.85 -3.61 1.98
CA THR A 106 -9.19 -4.13 1.65
C THR A 106 -9.01 -5.54 1.12
N ARG A 107 -9.95 -6.47 1.35
CA ARG A 107 -9.85 -7.80 0.74
C ARG A 107 -9.77 -7.70 -0.80
N VAL A 108 -8.88 -8.47 -1.40
CA VAL A 108 -8.64 -8.47 -2.86
C VAL A 108 -8.65 -9.87 -3.43
N ALA A 109 -9.18 -10.00 -4.64
CA ALA A 109 -9.20 -11.21 -5.44
C ALA A 109 -9.43 -10.84 -6.92
N ASP A 110 -9.08 -11.74 -7.83
CA ASP A 110 -9.36 -11.60 -9.28
C ASP A 110 -9.05 -10.20 -9.84
N SER A 111 -10.07 -9.46 -10.28
CA SER A 111 -9.91 -8.15 -10.92
C SER A 111 -9.44 -7.04 -9.97
N SER A 112 -9.61 -7.20 -8.66
CA SER A 112 -9.09 -6.25 -7.67
C SER A 112 -7.68 -6.62 -7.21
N ALA A 113 -7.18 -7.83 -7.47
CA ALA A 113 -5.83 -8.23 -7.08
C ALA A 113 -4.72 -7.59 -7.94
N LEU A 114 -3.48 -7.71 -7.47
CA LEU A 114 -2.29 -7.58 -8.32
C LEU A 114 -2.14 -8.87 -9.13
N TRP A 115 -1.84 -8.74 -10.42
CA TRP A 115 -1.53 -9.87 -11.30
C TRP A 115 -0.03 -9.90 -11.55
N LEU A 116 0.60 -11.07 -11.37
CA LEU A 116 2.01 -11.28 -11.72
C LEU A 116 2.26 -12.72 -12.13
N GLU A 117 3.30 -12.90 -12.95
CA GLU A 117 3.88 -14.21 -13.23
C GLU A 117 4.56 -14.80 -11.98
N SER A 118 4.70 -16.12 -11.93
CA SER A 118 5.30 -16.84 -10.79
C SER A 118 6.82 -16.71 -10.74
N ALA A 119 7.46 -16.57 -11.90
CA ALA A 119 8.90 -16.40 -12.07
C ALA A 119 9.18 -15.52 -13.29
N PRO A 120 10.38 -14.94 -13.41
CA PRO A 120 10.75 -14.13 -14.56
C PRO A 120 10.52 -14.89 -15.86
N GLU A 121 9.85 -14.24 -16.81
CA GLU A 121 9.54 -14.77 -18.14
C GLU A 121 8.59 -15.98 -18.19
N ALA A 122 8.00 -16.40 -17.07
CA ALA A 122 7.09 -17.55 -17.03
C ALA A 122 5.75 -17.32 -17.75
N ALA A 123 5.29 -16.06 -17.83
CA ALA A 123 4.04 -15.65 -18.48
C ALA A 123 2.75 -16.34 -17.95
N ASP A 124 2.79 -16.94 -16.76
CA ASP A 124 1.70 -17.67 -16.09
C ASP A 124 0.89 -16.76 -15.15
N PHE A 125 0.48 -15.60 -15.66
CA PHE A 125 -0.11 -14.54 -14.85
C PHE A 125 -1.35 -14.98 -14.08
N ALA A 126 -1.28 -14.85 -12.75
CA ALA A 126 -2.38 -15.15 -11.84
C ALA A 126 -2.68 -13.97 -10.92
N PRO A 127 -3.94 -13.79 -10.48
CA PRO A 127 -4.27 -12.84 -9.44
C PRO A 127 -3.65 -13.31 -8.12
N ARG A 128 -3.26 -12.37 -7.28
CA ARG A 128 -2.79 -12.65 -5.91
C ARG A 128 -3.86 -12.25 -4.90
N PRO A 129 -4.75 -13.17 -4.53
CA PRO A 129 -5.77 -12.89 -3.53
C PRO A 129 -5.09 -12.73 -2.16
N LEU A 130 -5.53 -11.73 -1.42
CA LEU A 130 -5.02 -11.42 -0.09
C LEU A 130 -6.15 -10.81 0.75
N ASP A 131 -6.11 -11.12 2.04
CA ASP A 131 -6.93 -10.51 3.07
C ASP A 131 -6.24 -9.32 3.73
N VAL A 132 -7.04 -8.53 4.44
CA VAL A 132 -6.51 -7.47 5.31
C VAL A 132 -5.59 -8.09 6.36
N GLY A 133 -4.40 -7.53 6.51
CA GLY A 133 -3.36 -8.05 7.40
C GLY A 133 -2.40 -9.03 6.74
N GLN A 134 -2.67 -9.47 5.51
CA GLN A 134 -1.72 -10.24 4.71
C GLN A 134 -0.88 -9.34 3.80
N CYS A 135 0.34 -9.78 3.49
CA CYS A 135 1.20 -9.13 2.51
C CYS A 135 1.90 -10.17 1.63
N MET A 136 2.33 -9.76 0.45
CA MET A 136 3.08 -10.60 -0.47
C MET A 136 4.44 -9.98 -0.76
N ARG A 137 5.47 -10.82 -0.70
CA ARG A 137 6.82 -10.55 -1.21
C ARG A 137 6.94 -11.11 -2.63
N PHE A 138 7.50 -10.33 -3.55
CA PHE A 138 7.74 -10.80 -4.93
C PHE A 138 8.92 -10.06 -5.57
N ASN A 139 9.44 -10.62 -6.67
CA ASN A 139 10.48 -9.99 -7.47
C ASN A 139 9.85 -9.07 -8.53
N GLY A 140 9.50 -7.84 -8.15
CA GLY A 140 8.94 -6.88 -9.11
C GLY A 140 9.98 -6.33 -10.10
N TYR A 141 11.28 -6.45 -9.78
CA TYR A 141 12.37 -6.06 -10.68
C TYR A 141 12.36 -6.87 -11.98
N LEU A 142 12.21 -8.20 -11.90
CA LEU A 142 12.21 -9.07 -13.08
C LEU A 142 10.82 -9.61 -13.45
N CYS A 143 9.95 -9.90 -12.48
CA CYS A 143 8.64 -10.46 -12.78
C CYS A 143 7.67 -9.37 -13.26
N ARG A 144 7.09 -9.63 -14.43
CA ARG A 144 6.04 -8.79 -15.00
C ARG A 144 4.81 -8.81 -14.11
N HIS A 145 4.26 -7.63 -13.87
CA HIS A 145 3.09 -7.44 -13.05
C HIS A 145 2.20 -6.30 -13.57
N PHE A 146 0.91 -6.39 -13.27
CA PHE A 146 -0.09 -5.45 -13.75
C PHE A 146 -1.36 -5.48 -12.90
N THR A 147 -2.30 -4.61 -13.23
CA THR A 147 -3.66 -4.65 -12.69
C THR A 147 -4.65 -4.84 -13.81
N LYS A 148 -5.78 -5.48 -13.51
CA LYS A 148 -6.94 -5.48 -14.40
C LYS A 148 -7.85 -4.29 -14.06
N PRO A 149 -8.76 -3.90 -14.97
CA PRO A 149 -9.90 -3.07 -14.59
C PRO A 149 -10.60 -3.67 -13.38
N ASN A 150 -10.81 -2.88 -12.31
CA ASN A 150 -11.48 -3.38 -11.13
C ASN A 150 -12.99 -3.54 -11.44
N ALA A 151 -13.41 -4.77 -11.71
CA ALA A 151 -14.79 -5.10 -12.04
C ALA A 151 -15.67 -5.34 -10.80
N THR A 152 -15.11 -5.24 -9.60
CA THR A 152 -15.86 -5.40 -8.35
C THR A 152 -16.66 -4.13 -8.02
N SER A 153 -17.59 -4.21 -7.07
CA SER A 153 -18.32 -3.05 -6.56
C SER A 153 -17.52 -2.22 -5.54
N SER A 154 -16.36 -2.72 -5.08
CA SER A 154 -15.57 -2.12 -4.00
C SER A 154 -14.27 -1.50 -4.50
N THR A 155 -13.89 -0.39 -3.88
CA THR A 155 -12.57 0.23 -4.11
C THR A 155 -11.50 -0.59 -3.41
N ARG A 156 -10.47 -0.99 -4.16
CA ARG A 156 -9.25 -1.52 -3.54
C ARG A 156 -8.41 -0.38 -3.02
N VAL A 157 -8.00 -0.51 -1.77
CA VAL A 157 -6.93 0.30 -1.18
C VAL A 157 -5.78 -0.64 -0.86
N SER A 158 -4.56 -0.28 -1.27
CA SER A 158 -3.35 -1.07 -0.99
C SER A 158 -2.15 -0.14 -0.89
N PHE A 159 -1.05 -0.62 -0.33
CA PHE A 159 0.24 0.04 -0.45
C PHE A 159 1.32 -0.93 -0.90
N ASP A 160 2.34 -0.40 -1.56
CA ASP A 160 3.56 -1.12 -1.92
C ASP A 160 4.81 -0.39 -1.44
N LEU A 161 5.85 -1.17 -1.17
CA LEU A 161 7.21 -0.66 -1.04
C LEU A 161 8.19 -1.52 -1.83
N ARG A 162 9.35 -0.92 -2.07
CA ARG A 162 10.57 -1.61 -2.49
C ARG A 162 11.61 -1.50 -1.39
N CYS A 163 12.40 -2.54 -1.20
CA CYS A 163 13.59 -2.48 -0.38
C CYS A 163 14.76 -3.19 -1.04
N ILE A 164 15.96 -2.77 -0.69
CA ILE A 164 17.22 -3.36 -1.13
C ILE A 164 17.94 -3.86 0.12
N PRO A 165 18.37 -5.14 0.17
CA PRO A 165 19.22 -5.64 1.24
C PRO A 165 20.49 -4.79 1.36
N ALA A 166 20.88 -4.42 2.57
CA ALA A 166 22.02 -3.55 2.80
C ALA A 166 23.33 -4.17 2.29
N SER A 167 23.47 -5.50 2.36
CA SER A 167 24.60 -6.24 1.79
C SER A 167 24.75 -6.11 0.27
N ALA A 168 23.66 -5.80 -0.44
CA ALA A 168 23.65 -5.62 -1.88
C ALA A 168 24.10 -4.22 -2.32
N ILE A 169 24.17 -3.25 -1.39
CA ILE A 169 24.76 -1.94 -1.61
C ILE A 169 26.26 -2.05 -1.33
N ARG A 170 27.09 -1.90 -2.37
CA ARG A 170 28.55 -2.07 -2.23
C ARG A 170 29.12 -0.96 -1.34
N HIS A 171 30.06 -1.30 -0.46
CA HIS A 171 30.73 -0.39 0.49
C HIS A 171 31.44 0.84 -0.13
N ALA A 172 31.56 0.92 -1.46
CA ALA A 172 32.13 2.05 -2.18
C ALA A 172 31.07 3.04 -2.72
N ASP A 173 29.79 2.66 -2.69
CA ASP A 173 28.68 3.50 -3.10
C ASP A 173 28.09 4.18 -1.85
N GLN A 174 27.82 5.48 -1.95
CA GLN A 174 27.04 6.17 -0.93
C GLN A 174 25.69 5.43 -0.72
N PRO A 175 25.14 5.43 0.51
CA PRO A 175 23.82 4.83 0.74
C PRO A 175 22.82 5.39 -0.28
N PRO A 176 21.98 4.54 -0.89
CA PRO A 176 21.00 5.03 -1.85
C PRO A 176 20.15 6.10 -1.17
N LEU A 177 19.94 7.21 -1.88
CA LEU A 177 18.95 8.22 -1.48
C LEU A 177 17.57 7.86 -2.04
N MET A 178 17.54 7.08 -3.12
CA MET A 178 16.34 6.74 -3.88
C MET A 178 16.32 5.25 -4.25
N ILE A 179 15.10 4.69 -4.37
CA ILE A 179 14.82 3.41 -4.99
C ILE A 179 13.82 3.69 -6.12
N GLY A 180 14.25 3.59 -7.38
CA GLY A 180 13.53 4.19 -8.51
C GLY A 180 13.38 5.70 -8.30
N ASP A 181 12.15 6.20 -8.41
CA ASP A 181 11.81 7.61 -8.18
C ASP A 181 11.41 7.91 -6.72
N TYR A 182 11.58 6.97 -5.79
CA TYR A 182 11.10 7.11 -4.42
C TYR A 182 12.24 7.33 -3.42
N PRO A 183 12.10 8.27 -2.47
CA PRO A 183 13.06 8.41 -1.38
C PRO A 183 13.13 7.12 -0.56
N CYS A 184 14.32 6.82 -0.05
CA CYS A 184 14.54 5.67 0.80
C CYS A 184 15.27 6.02 2.09
N GLU A 185 15.06 5.19 3.10
CA GLU A 185 15.71 5.29 4.40
C GLU A 185 16.34 3.95 4.78
N PHE A 186 17.30 3.99 5.69
CA PHE A 186 17.91 2.79 6.24
C PHE A 186 17.11 2.25 7.42
N MET A 187 16.85 0.95 7.43
CA MET A 187 16.24 0.25 8.55
C MET A 187 17.19 -0.88 9.01
N PRO A 188 17.74 -0.79 10.23
CA PRO A 188 18.65 -1.81 10.72
C PRO A 188 17.91 -3.11 11.05
N PHE A 189 18.56 -4.22 10.77
CA PHE A 189 18.19 -5.52 11.33
C PHE A 189 18.61 -5.56 12.78
N ALA A 190 17.68 -5.21 13.65
CA ALA A 190 17.82 -5.54 15.06
C ALA A 190 17.64 -7.06 15.18
N GLN A 191 18.64 -7.77 15.71
CA GLN A 191 18.37 -9.07 16.32
C GLN A 191 17.23 -8.84 17.31
N ALA A 192 16.16 -9.64 17.22
CA ALA A 192 14.96 -9.39 17.99
C ALA A 192 15.31 -9.12 19.47
N PRO A 193 14.84 -8.02 20.08
CA PRO A 193 14.87 -7.95 21.54
C PRO A 193 14.10 -9.17 22.09
N PRO A 194 14.48 -9.73 23.26
CA PRO A 194 13.71 -10.81 23.87
C PRO A 194 12.26 -10.36 23.96
N VAL A 195 11.34 -11.27 23.59
CA VAL A 195 9.89 -11.08 23.57
C VAL A 195 9.48 -10.10 24.67
N VAL A 196 9.03 -8.92 24.27
CA VAL A 196 8.50 -7.95 25.23
C VAL A 196 7.26 -8.60 25.83
N ALA A 197 7.34 -8.92 27.13
CA ALA A 197 6.20 -9.40 27.89
C ALA A 197 5.02 -8.46 27.68
N PRO A 198 3.77 -8.98 27.61
CA PRO A 198 2.61 -8.12 27.41
C PRO A 198 2.60 -7.01 28.45
N CYS A 199 2.38 -5.79 27.96
CA CYS A 199 2.18 -4.58 28.76
C CYS A 199 1.26 -4.93 29.95
N PRO A 200 1.65 -4.64 31.21
CA PRO A 200 0.74 -4.82 32.33
C PRO A 200 -0.44 -3.88 32.10
N SER A 201 -1.58 -4.47 31.76
CA SER A 201 -2.83 -3.79 31.53
C SER A 201 -3.21 -2.98 32.77
N THR A 202 -3.08 -1.66 32.69
CA THR A 202 -3.87 -0.71 33.48
C THR A 202 -4.89 -0.02 32.59
N CYS A 203 -5.61 -0.81 31.81
CA CYS A 203 -6.89 -0.41 31.23
C CYS A 203 -7.93 -1.29 31.91
N ASN A 204 -8.61 -0.73 32.93
CA ASN A 204 -9.71 -1.42 33.61
C ASN A 204 -10.75 -1.85 32.59
N ALA A 205 -10.98 -3.16 32.49
CA ALA A 205 -12.15 -3.73 31.86
C ALA A 205 -13.37 -3.40 32.73
N GLY A 206 -14.01 -2.26 32.44
CA GLY A 206 -15.15 -1.80 33.21
C GLY A 206 -15.76 -0.53 32.66
N ASP A 207 -16.08 -0.47 31.37
CA ASP A 207 -17.18 0.39 30.88
C ASP A 207 -17.57 0.14 29.40
N LEU A 208 -17.70 -1.13 29.00
CA LEU A 208 -18.45 -1.47 27.79
C LEU A 208 -19.85 -1.88 28.19
N ARG A 209 -20.72 -0.90 28.46
CA ARG A 209 -22.17 -1.12 28.34
C ARG A 209 -22.51 -1.10 26.85
N GLU A 210 -22.99 -2.23 26.37
CA GLU A 210 -23.65 -2.39 25.07
C GLU A 210 -24.72 -1.29 24.87
N PRO A 211 -24.69 -0.48 23.80
CA PRO A 211 -25.83 0.35 23.46
C PRO A 211 -26.95 -0.56 22.95
N GLY A 212 -28.06 -0.57 23.69
CA GLY A 212 -29.24 -1.38 23.41
C GLY A 212 -29.79 -1.19 22.00
N LEU A 213 -30.11 -2.31 21.36
CA LEU A 213 -30.94 -2.39 20.16
C LEU A 213 -32.29 -1.72 20.44
N ALA A 214 -32.59 -0.64 19.72
CA ALA A 214 -33.93 -0.07 19.70
C ALA A 214 -34.86 -1.02 18.91
N GLU A 215 -35.91 -1.50 19.57
CA GLU A 215 -37.00 -2.25 18.93
C GLU A 215 -37.73 -1.37 17.91
N ALA A 216 -38.04 -1.95 16.74
CA ALA A 216 -38.84 -1.31 15.71
C ALA A 216 -40.33 -1.27 16.13
N PRO A 217 -41.08 -0.20 15.80
CA PRO A 217 -42.50 -0.13 16.12
C PRO A 217 -43.34 -1.04 15.21
N PRO A 218 -44.48 -1.56 15.71
CA PRO A 218 -45.33 -2.49 14.97
C PRO A 218 -46.05 -1.83 13.80
N GLU A 219 -46.21 -2.59 12.71
CA GLU A 219 -47.03 -2.25 11.56
C GLU A 219 -48.49 -2.03 11.98
N SER A 220 -49.05 -0.87 11.64
CA SER A 220 -50.48 -0.59 11.74
C SER A 220 -51.20 -1.15 10.52
N SER A 221 -52.09 -2.11 10.76
CA SER A 221 -53.10 -2.58 9.81
C SER A 221 -54.26 -1.58 9.71
N GLU A 222 -54.42 -0.97 8.53
CA GLU A 222 -55.71 -0.60 7.91
C GLU A 222 -55.56 -0.68 6.38
#